data_AF-U1QK13-F1
#
_entry.id   AF-U1QK13-F1
#
_cell.length_a   1.000
_cell.length_b   1.000
_cell.length_c   1.000
_cell.angle_alpha   90.00
_cell.angle_beta   90.00
_cell.angle_gamma   90.00
#
_symmetry.space_group_name_H-M   'P 1'
#
loop_
_entity.id
_entity.type
_entity.pdbx_description
1 polymer ?
#
loop_
_entity_poly.entity_id
_entity_poly.type
_entity_poly.pdbx_seq_one_letter_code
_entity_poly.pdbx_strand_id
1 'polypeptide(L)'
;VIFANKGYIELSDDYSSTSSIMPQKKNPDTLELTRAVAGDAVGELTGLLTTLKGLPRAYNRDLQRAHPHTFRAVDAVVEASSIAAGAVATAEWNESAMAAAADDGFATATGIADLLAMAGLPFRTAHEVVALAAEESERSGSDVTAGMLNEAAEEVLGESLFAYVDEGSVETALDPAASVASRDSRGGPAAEQVTASISRARETLATDSDDLTARRERLADAAERLHREVDGYV
;
A
#
# COMPACT_ATOMS: atom_id res chain seq x y z
N VAL A 1 10.73 -6.37 1.78
CA VAL A 1 11.13 -7.71 2.25
C VAL A 1 10.22 -8.81 1.70
N ILE A 2 8.93 -8.86 2.04
CA ILE A 2 8.04 -9.96 1.60
C ILE A 2 7.97 -10.06 0.06
N PHE A 3 7.70 -8.93 -0.61
CA PHE A 3 7.55 -8.91 -2.07
C PHE A 3 8.89 -9.18 -2.77
N ALA A 4 10.00 -8.65 -2.24
CA ALA A 4 11.34 -8.90 -2.77
C ALA A 4 11.74 -10.38 -2.61
N ASN A 5 11.47 -11.00 -1.46
CA ASN A 5 11.74 -12.42 -1.23
C ASN A 5 10.94 -13.34 -2.16
N LYS A 6 9.73 -12.91 -2.55
CA LYS A 6 8.89 -13.62 -3.53
C LYS A 6 9.25 -13.30 -4.98
N GLY A 7 10.22 -12.40 -5.23
CA GLY A 7 10.65 -12.02 -6.57
C GLY A 7 9.66 -11.12 -7.33
N TYR A 8 8.71 -10.49 -6.64
CA TYR A 8 7.72 -9.60 -7.26
C TYR A 8 8.28 -8.21 -7.56
N ILE A 9 9.27 -7.79 -6.78
CA ILE A 9 9.91 -6.49 -6.88
C ILE A 9 11.42 -6.67 -6.74
N GLU A 10 12.16 -6.01 -7.60
CA GLU A 10 13.60 -5.85 -7.52
C GLU A 10 13.90 -4.38 -7.24
N LEU A 11 14.61 -4.10 -6.13
CA LEU A 11 15.03 -2.74 -5.81
C LEU A 11 16.29 -2.39 -6.61
N SER A 12 16.52 -1.12 -6.91
CA SER A 12 17.81 -0.70 -7.48
C SER A 12 18.98 -1.02 -6.52
N ASP A 13 20.16 -1.25 -7.09
CA ASP A 13 21.41 -1.45 -6.34
C ASP A 13 21.72 -0.24 -5.45
N ASP A 14 21.36 0.98 -5.88
CA ASP A 14 21.55 2.22 -5.10
C ASP A 14 20.74 2.22 -3.78
N TYR A 15 19.68 1.42 -3.71
CA TYR A 15 18.80 1.29 -2.54
C TYR A 15 18.94 -0.07 -1.85
N SER A 16 19.92 -0.88 -2.23
CA SER A 16 20.10 -2.23 -1.71
C SER A 16 21.52 -2.49 -1.25
N SER A 17 21.70 -3.53 -0.45
CA SER A 17 23.03 -4.03 -0.08
C SER A 17 23.19 -5.50 -0.48
N THR A 18 24.41 -6.01 -0.39
CA THR A 18 24.68 -7.46 -0.50
C THR A 18 25.00 -8.07 0.86
N SER A 19 24.72 -9.36 1.03
CA SER A 19 25.16 -10.10 2.21
C SER A 19 26.66 -10.40 2.13
N SER A 20 27.36 -10.30 3.27
CA SER A 20 28.78 -10.66 3.38
C SER A 20 29.07 -12.16 3.17
N ILE A 21 28.06 -13.04 3.29
CA ILE A 21 28.19 -14.50 3.12
C ILE A 21 27.48 -14.99 1.86
N MET A 22 26.36 -14.37 1.49
CA MET A 22 25.53 -14.78 0.35
C MET A 22 25.64 -13.74 -0.77
N PRO A 23 26.57 -13.90 -1.73
CA PRO A 23 26.86 -12.89 -2.75
C PRO A 23 25.67 -12.58 -3.67
N GLN A 24 24.75 -13.54 -3.84
CA GLN A 24 23.52 -13.39 -4.61
C GLN A 24 22.39 -12.69 -3.84
N LYS A 25 22.53 -12.49 -2.52
CA LYS A 25 21.45 -11.96 -1.69
C LYS A 25 21.48 -10.43 -1.71
N LYS A 26 20.48 -9.85 -2.38
CA LYS A 26 20.19 -8.43 -2.34
C LYS A 26 19.25 -8.11 -1.17
N ASN A 27 19.71 -7.28 -0.24
CA ASN A 27 18.93 -6.92 0.94
C ASN A 27 18.34 -5.51 0.80
N PRO A 28 17.07 -5.29 1.16
CA PRO A 28 16.42 -3.98 1.13
C PRO A 28 16.79 -3.15 2.37
N ASP A 29 18.06 -3.12 2.77
CA ASP A 29 18.52 -2.56 4.06
C ASP A 29 18.11 -1.09 4.24
N THR A 30 18.13 -0.29 3.16
CA THR A 30 17.69 1.11 3.21
C THR A 30 16.22 1.25 3.63
N LEU A 31 15.35 0.34 3.19
CA LEU A 31 13.95 0.28 3.60
C LEU A 31 13.78 -0.27 5.02
N GLU A 32 14.67 -1.17 5.45
CA GLU A 32 14.69 -1.65 6.84
C GLU A 32 15.06 -0.52 7.81
N LEU A 33 16.05 0.30 7.45
CA LEU A 33 16.44 1.50 8.21
C LEU A 33 15.35 2.58 8.16
N THR A 34 14.74 2.82 7.00
CA THR A 34 13.56 3.70 6.87
C THR A 34 12.45 3.28 7.85
N ARG A 35 12.21 1.97 7.99
CA ARG A 35 11.25 1.46 8.97
C ARG A 35 11.69 1.69 10.42
N ALA A 36 12.99 1.62 10.72
CA ALA A 36 13.52 1.93 12.05
C ALA A 36 13.29 3.39 12.46
N VAL A 37 13.36 4.33 11.50
CA VAL A 37 13.10 5.76 11.74
C VAL A 37 11.69 6.03 12.29
N ALA A 38 10.70 5.19 11.95
CA ALA A 38 9.38 5.30 12.58
C ALA A 38 9.44 5.07 14.10
N GLY A 39 10.29 4.15 14.56
CA GLY A 39 10.56 3.93 15.98
C GLY A 39 11.29 5.10 16.63
N ASP A 40 12.29 5.66 15.95
CA ASP A 40 13.02 6.85 16.43
C ASP A 40 12.07 8.04 16.61
N ALA A 41 11.20 8.30 15.63
CA ALA A 41 10.20 9.37 15.70
C ALA A 41 9.25 9.21 16.89
N VAL A 42 8.82 7.98 17.21
CA VAL A 42 8.01 7.68 18.40
C VAL A 42 8.79 7.95 19.69
N GLY A 43 10.07 7.59 19.72
CA GLY A 43 10.97 7.89 20.84
C GLY A 43 11.10 9.40 21.08
N GLU A 44 11.32 10.16 20.01
CA GLU A 44 11.43 11.62 20.08
C GLU A 44 10.12 12.28 20.55
N LEU A 45 8.97 11.84 20.02
CA LEU A 45 7.66 12.32 20.49
C LEU A 45 7.45 12.03 21.98
N THR A 46 7.81 10.84 22.44
CA THR A 46 7.69 10.44 23.85
C THR A 46 8.58 11.29 24.75
N GLY A 47 9.83 11.55 24.32
CA GLY A 47 10.76 12.45 25.02
C GLY A 47 10.24 13.88 25.11
N LEU A 48 9.68 14.41 24.02
CA LEU A 48 9.03 15.72 23.98
C LEU A 48 7.87 15.81 24.97
N LEU A 49 6.90 14.90 24.87
CA LEU A 49 5.72 14.90 25.73
C LEU A 49 6.08 14.75 27.21
N THR A 50 7.08 13.93 27.52
CA THR A 50 7.54 13.72 28.90
C THR A 50 8.27 14.95 29.45
N THR A 51 9.06 15.65 28.63
CA THR A 51 9.71 16.92 29.00
C THR A 51 8.69 18.00 29.33
N LEU A 52 7.57 18.05 28.59
CA LEU A 52 6.51 19.03 28.80
C LEU A 52 5.61 18.71 29.99
N LYS A 53 5.52 17.44 30.37
CA LYS A 53 4.59 16.96 31.40
C LYS A 53 4.91 17.60 32.76
N GLY A 54 3.93 18.32 33.30
CA GLY A 54 3.98 18.82 34.68
C GLY A 54 4.81 20.10 34.88
N LEU A 55 5.25 20.76 33.82
CA LEU A 55 5.92 22.06 33.93
C LEU A 55 4.94 23.12 34.48
N PRO A 56 5.32 23.89 35.52
CA PRO A 56 4.51 25.01 35.98
C PRO A 56 4.52 26.13 34.93
N ARG A 57 3.55 27.04 34.99
CA ARG A 57 3.65 28.31 34.26
C ARG A 57 4.71 29.20 34.91
N ALA A 58 5.45 30.06 34.19
CA ALA A 58 5.42 30.33 32.74
C ALA A 58 6.60 29.66 32.02
N TYR A 59 7.58 30.42 31.49
CA TYR A 59 8.77 29.83 30.84
C TYR A 59 9.64 29.09 31.86
N ASN A 60 10.01 27.85 31.54
CA ASN A 60 11.00 27.05 32.27
C ASN A 60 12.16 26.72 31.34
N ARG A 61 13.38 26.64 31.88
CA ARG A 61 14.58 26.36 31.08
C ARG A 61 14.61 24.94 30.52
N ASP A 62 13.84 24.02 31.11
CA ASP A 62 13.53 22.68 30.63
C ASP A 62 13.07 22.68 29.17
N LEU A 63 12.38 23.74 28.72
CA LEU A 63 11.93 23.89 27.33
C LEU A 63 13.08 23.88 26.32
N GLN A 64 14.32 24.20 26.72
CA GLN A 64 15.49 24.07 25.86
C GLN A 64 15.77 22.60 25.46
N ARG A 65 15.28 21.63 26.23
CA ARG A 65 15.36 20.19 25.93
C ARG A 65 14.20 19.68 25.07
N ALA A 66 13.10 20.43 24.98
CA ALA A 66 11.94 20.04 24.18
C ALA A 66 12.22 20.18 22.67
N HIS A 67 12.80 21.30 22.23
CA HIS A 67 13.00 21.60 20.81
C HIS A 67 13.85 20.56 20.05
N PRO A 68 14.98 20.06 20.60
CA PRO A 68 15.79 19.06 19.90
C PRO A 68 15.05 17.78 19.55
N HIS A 69 14.04 17.38 20.34
CA HIS A 69 13.22 16.20 20.02
C HIS A 69 12.47 16.38 18.70
N THR A 70 11.86 17.54 18.50
CA THR A 70 11.13 17.85 17.26
C THR A 70 12.05 17.88 16.06
N PHE A 71 13.20 18.56 16.14
CA PHE A 71 14.10 18.70 14.99
C PHE A 71 14.70 17.36 14.57
N ARG A 72 15.18 16.55 15.51
CA ARG A 72 15.71 15.21 15.18
C ARG A 72 14.67 14.33 14.50
N ALA A 73 13.42 14.35 14.98
CA ALA A 73 12.34 13.60 14.35
C ALA A 73 12.04 14.09 12.93
N VAL A 74 11.96 15.41 12.72
CA VAL A 74 11.71 15.99 11.40
C VAL A 74 12.84 15.65 10.43
N ASP A 75 14.10 15.85 10.83
CA ASP A 75 15.26 15.60 9.97
C ASP A 75 15.31 14.12 9.54
N ALA A 76 15.18 13.19 10.50
CA ALA A 76 15.22 11.77 10.22
C ALA A 76 14.05 11.30 9.32
N VAL A 77 12.81 11.78 9.60
CA VAL A 77 11.64 11.39 8.80
C VAL A 77 11.71 11.95 7.38
N VAL A 78 12.22 13.16 7.19
CA VAL A 78 12.41 13.76 5.85
C VAL A 78 13.41 12.96 5.03
N GLU A 79 14.55 12.58 5.62
CA GLU A 79 15.56 11.75 4.97
C GLU A 79 15.00 10.37 4.62
N ALA A 80 14.37 9.69 5.58
CA ALA A 80 13.77 8.37 5.39
C ALA A 80 12.68 8.38 4.30
N SER A 81 11.85 9.42 4.26
CA SER A 81 10.81 9.57 3.23
C SER A 81 11.42 9.72 1.83
N SER A 82 12.54 10.44 1.73
CA SER A 82 13.25 10.62 0.46
C SER A 82 13.88 9.30 -0.04
N ILE A 83 14.44 8.51 0.88
CA ILE A 83 14.97 7.18 0.59
C ILE A 83 13.86 6.25 0.10
N ALA A 84 12.73 6.20 0.81
CA ALA A 84 11.58 5.37 0.42
C ALA A 84 11.03 5.76 -0.96
N ALA A 85 10.89 7.06 -1.23
CA ALA A 85 10.41 7.56 -2.51
C ALA A 85 11.35 7.16 -3.67
N GLY A 86 12.67 7.30 -3.47
CA GLY A 86 13.66 6.90 -4.46
C GLY A 86 13.70 5.39 -4.72
N ALA A 87 13.60 4.58 -3.66
CA ALA A 87 13.53 3.13 -3.79
C ALA A 87 12.30 2.68 -4.59
N VAL A 88 11.13 3.28 -4.35
CA VAL A 88 9.89 2.97 -5.10
C VAL A 88 9.99 3.46 -6.55
N ALA A 89 10.54 4.67 -6.77
CA ALA A 89 10.66 5.26 -8.10
C ALA A 89 11.60 4.49 -9.03
N THR A 90 12.57 3.76 -8.46
CA THR A 90 13.57 2.99 -9.19
C THR A 90 13.35 1.48 -9.12
N ALA A 91 12.27 1.03 -8.47
CA ALA A 91 11.97 -0.39 -8.36
C ALA A 91 11.47 -0.97 -9.69
N GLU A 92 11.93 -2.16 -10.01
CA GLU A 92 11.44 -2.96 -11.12
C GLU A 92 10.43 -3.98 -10.61
N TRP A 93 9.28 -4.07 -11.30
CA TRP A 93 8.20 -4.96 -10.92
C TRP A 93 8.16 -6.15 -11.88
N ASN A 94 8.16 -7.36 -11.34
CA ASN A 94 8.11 -8.58 -12.14
C ASN A 94 6.66 -8.91 -12.46
N GLU A 95 6.15 -8.35 -13.56
CA GLU A 95 4.76 -8.50 -13.99
C GLU A 95 4.35 -9.97 -14.15
N SER A 96 5.21 -10.82 -14.71
CA SER A 96 4.89 -12.23 -14.93
C SER A 96 4.83 -13.03 -13.63
N ALA A 97 5.75 -12.78 -12.68
CA ALA A 97 5.70 -13.42 -11.37
C ALA A 97 4.49 -12.95 -10.54
N MET A 98 4.09 -11.69 -10.66
CA MET A 98 2.91 -11.16 -10.00
C MET A 98 1.62 -11.71 -10.62
N ALA A 99 1.54 -11.82 -11.96
CA ALA A 99 0.40 -12.41 -12.65
C ALA A 99 0.22 -13.87 -12.25
N ALA A 100 1.30 -14.67 -12.32
CA ALA A 100 1.26 -16.07 -11.89
C ALA A 100 0.86 -16.23 -10.41
N ALA A 101 1.28 -15.31 -9.54
CA ALA A 101 0.88 -15.32 -8.13
C ALA A 101 -0.56 -14.86 -7.89
N ALA A 102 -1.17 -14.13 -8.82
CA ALA A 102 -2.58 -13.75 -8.76
C ALA A 102 -3.48 -14.90 -9.23
N ASP A 103 -2.99 -15.73 -10.15
CA ASP A 103 -3.63 -16.99 -10.55
C ASP A 103 -3.52 -18.05 -9.44
N ASP A 104 -2.40 -18.08 -8.71
CA ASP A 104 -2.14 -19.04 -7.64
C ASP A 104 -2.99 -18.80 -6.37
N GLY A 105 -3.50 -19.87 -5.76
CA GLY A 105 -4.15 -19.83 -4.45
C GLY A 105 -5.60 -19.33 -4.43
N PHE A 106 -6.31 -19.41 -5.56
CA PHE A 106 -7.75 -19.13 -5.67
C PHE A 106 -8.16 -17.74 -5.15
N ALA A 107 -7.33 -16.72 -5.43
CA ALA A 107 -7.56 -15.34 -5.01
C ALA A 107 -8.89 -14.72 -5.53
N THR A 108 -9.48 -15.33 -6.56
CA THR A 108 -10.76 -14.93 -7.17
C THR A 108 -12.00 -15.47 -6.44
N ALA A 109 -11.84 -16.34 -5.43
CA ALA A 109 -12.93 -16.96 -4.67
C ALA A 109 -14.05 -16.01 -4.24
N THR A 110 -13.69 -14.84 -3.70
CA THR A 110 -14.68 -13.83 -3.27
C THR A 110 -15.49 -13.29 -4.44
N GLY A 111 -14.86 -13.05 -5.60
CA GLY A 111 -15.57 -12.56 -6.78
C GLY A 111 -16.58 -13.57 -7.31
N ILE A 112 -16.29 -14.86 -7.20
CA ILE A 112 -17.21 -15.93 -7.56
C ILE A 112 -18.38 -15.98 -6.57
N ALA A 113 -18.12 -15.90 -5.27
CA ALA A 113 -19.18 -15.85 -4.27
C ALA A 113 -20.10 -14.63 -4.47
N ASP A 114 -19.53 -13.47 -4.83
CA ASP A 114 -20.30 -12.26 -5.17
C ASP A 114 -21.15 -12.46 -6.43
N LEU A 115 -20.60 -13.06 -7.49
CA LEU A 115 -21.34 -13.37 -8.72
C LEU A 115 -22.57 -14.24 -8.43
N LEU A 116 -22.39 -15.30 -7.65
CA LEU A 116 -23.47 -16.20 -7.25
C LEU A 116 -24.51 -15.51 -6.37
N ALA A 117 -24.06 -14.64 -5.46
CA ALA A 117 -24.97 -13.85 -4.63
C ALA A 117 -25.79 -12.85 -5.45
N MET A 118 -25.20 -12.23 -6.47
CA MET A 118 -25.90 -11.35 -7.41
C MET A 118 -26.92 -12.11 -8.28
N ALA A 119 -26.68 -13.40 -8.55
CA ALA A 119 -27.64 -14.29 -9.21
C ALA A 119 -28.79 -14.77 -8.30
N GLY A 120 -28.81 -14.33 -7.03
CA GLY A 120 -29.92 -14.56 -6.10
C GLY A 120 -29.67 -15.64 -5.05
N LEU A 121 -28.49 -16.27 -5.03
CA LEU A 121 -28.13 -17.20 -3.96
C LEU A 121 -27.84 -16.43 -2.66
N PRO A 122 -28.26 -16.92 -1.48
CA PRO A 122 -27.77 -16.37 -0.22
C PRO A 122 -26.24 -16.45 -0.18
N PHE A 123 -25.58 -15.34 0.19
CA PHE A 123 -24.10 -15.27 0.17
C PHE A 123 -23.44 -16.41 0.96
N ARG A 124 -24.04 -16.84 2.08
CA ARG A 124 -23.55 -17.99 2.85
C ARG A 124 -23.50 -19.27 2.01
N THR A 125 -24.52 -19.51 1.20
CA THR A 125 -24.60 -20.66 0.31
C THR A 125 -23.63 -20.54 -0.85
N ALA A 126 -23.53 -19.35 -1.46
CA ALA A 126 -22.51 -19.07 -2.48
C ALA A 126 -21.08 -19.34 -1.97
N HIS A 127 -20.77 -18.87 -0.75
CA HIS A 127 -19.51 -19.13 -0.08
C HIS A 127 -19.27 -20.62 0.17
N GLU A 128 -20.30 -21.38 0.56
CA GLU A 128 -20.19 -22.83 0.79
C GLU A 128 -19.84 -23.59 -0.50
N VAL A 129 -20.48 -23.24 -1.63
CA VAL A 129 -20.13 -23.78 -2.96
C VAL A 129 -18.66 -23.50 -3.31
N VAL A 130 -18.23 -22.24 -3.14
CA VAL A 130 -16.86 -21.82 -3.44
C VAL A 130 -15.84 -22.52 -2.52
N ALA A 131 -16.18 -22.71 -1.24
CA ALA A 131 -15.32 -23.40 -0.28
C ALA A 131 -15.14 -24.88 -0.62
N LEU A 132 -16.21 -25.60 -1.00
CA LEU A 132 -16.11 -26.99 -1.42
C LEU A 132 -15.29 -27.15 -2.70
N ALA A 133 -15.46 -26.25 -3.67
CA ALA A 133 -14.64 -26.25 -4.88
C ALA A 133 -13.15 -26.00 -4.58
N ALA A 134 -12.85 -25.12 -3.62
CA ALA A 134 -11.48 -24.87 -3.15
C ALA A 134 -10.87 -26.11 -2.46
N GLU A 135 -11.64 -26.79 -1.59
CA GLU A 135 -11.19 -28.02 -0.94
C GLU A 135 -10.88 -29.13 -1.95
N GLU A 136 -11.69 -29.26 -3.01
CA GLU A 136 -11.44 -30.22 -4.09
C GLU A 136 -10.20 -29.85 -4.92
N SER A 137 -10.00 -28.56 -5.20
CA SER A 137 -8.80 -28.04 -5.85
C SER A 137 -7.53 -28.36 -5.04
N GLU A 138 -7.56 -28.12 -3.72
CA GLU A 138 -6.45 -28.47 -2.82
C GLU A 138 -6.19 -29.98 -2.78
N ARG A 139 -7.25 -30.79 -2.73
CA ARG A 139 -7.14 -32.26 -2.69
C ARG A 139 -6.58 -32.83 -3.99
N SER A 140 -6.96 -32.26 -5.13
CA SER A 140 -6.54 -32.71 -6.47
C SER A 140 -5.18 -32.13 -6.90
N GLY A 141 -4.75 -31.03 -6.27
CA GLY A 141 -3.54 -30.30 -6.66
C GLY A 141 -3.68 -29.60 -8.01
N SER A 142 -4.89 -29.16 -8.37
CA SER A 142 -5.20 -28.49 -9.63
C SER A 142 -6.03 -27.23 -9.38
N ASP A 143 -6.03 -26.29 -10.32
CA ASP A 143 -6.74 -25.01 -10.18
C ASP A 143 -8.26 -25.21 -10.13
N VAL A 144 -8.97 -24.30 -9.45
CA VAL A 144 -10.43 -24.31 -9.43
C VAL A 144 -10.96 -24.06 -10.84
N THR A 145 -11.88 -24.92 -11.28
CA THR A 145 -12.53 -24.81 -12.60
C THR A 145 -14.03 -24.57 -12.45
N ALA A 146 -14.67 -24.10 -13.53
CA ALA A 146 -16.13 -24.00 -13.59
C ALA A 146 -16.82 -25.34 -13.32
N GLY A 147 -16.21 -26.45 -13.75
CA GLY A 147 -16.68 -27.81 -13.47
C GLY A 147 -16.69 -28.14 -11.99
N MET A 148 -15.60 -27.87 -11.27
CA MET A 148 -15.53 -28.08 -9.81
C MET A 148 -16.57 -27.24 -9.06
N LEU A 149 -16.78 -25.98 -9.49
CA LEU A 149 -17.81 -25.12 -8.92
C LEU A 149 -19.22 -25.66 -9.21
N ASN A 150 -19.46 -26.22 -10.39
CA ASN A 150 -20.73 -26.87 -10.72
C ASN A 150 -20.97 -28.12 -9.88
N GLU A 151 -19.97 -28.98 -9.71
CA GLU A 151 -20.06 -30.18 -8.86
C GLU A 151 -20.36 -29.81 -7.39
N ALA A 152 -19.66 -28.79 -6.86
CA ALA A 152 -19.93 -28.26 -5.53
C ALA A 152 -21.34 -27.66 -5.40
N ALA A 153 -21.84 -27.00 -6.46
CA ALA A 153 -23.19 -26.49 -6.50
C ALA A 153 -24.25 -27.60 -6.51
N GLU A 154 -24.03 -28.68 -7.27
CA GLU A 154 -24.91 -29.84 -7.27
C GLU A 154 -25.00 -30.48 -5.88
N GLU A 155 -23.91 -30.49 -5.11
CA GLU A 155 -23.89 -30.98 -3.73
C GLU A 155 -24.67 -30.06 -2.76
N VAL A 156 -24.44 -28.74 -2.83
CA VAL A 156 -25.00 -27.77 -1.86
C VAL A 156 -26.43 -27.36 -2.20
N LEU A 157 -26.71 -27.14 -3.49
CA LEU A 157 -27.99 -26.64 -3.99
C LEU A 157 -28.92 -27.76 -4.48
N GLY A 158 -28.36 -28.93 -4.82
CA GLY A 158 -29.12 -30.02 -5.44
C GLY A 158 -29.40 -29.83 -6.93
N GLU A 159 -28.81 -28.81 -7.56
CA GLU A 159 -28.94 -28.50 -8.99
C GLU A 159 -27.66 -27.84 -9.52
N SER A 160 -27.54 -27.81 -10.85
CA SER A 160 -26.37 -27.23 -11.51
C SER A 160 -26.21 -25.74 -11.20
N LEU A 161 -24.96 -25.30 -10.99
CA LEU A 161 -24.62 -23.88 -10.87
C LEU A 161 -25.12 -23.08 -12.07
N PHE A 162 -25.15 -23.71 -13.24
CA PHE A 162 -25.53 -23.07 -14.50
C PHE A 162 -27.03 -22.80 -14.63
N ALA A 163 -27.83 -23.24 -13.65
CA ALA A 163 -29.22 -22.78 -13.50
C ALA A 163 -29.29 -21.30 -13.04
N TYR A 164 -28.23 -20.79 -12.40
CA TYR A 164 -28.18 -19.45 -11.82
C TYR A 164 -27.34 -18.47 -12.64
N VAL A 165 -26.22 -18.94 -13.19
CA VAL A 165 -25.23 -18.14 -13.92
C VAL A 165 -24.76 -18.87 -15.17
N ASP A 166 -24.41 -18.18 -16.25
CA ASP A 166 -23.82 -18.87 -17.40
C ASP A 166 -22.37 -19.30 -17.12
N GLU A 167 -21.92 -20.37 -17.78
CA GLU A 167 -20.56 -20.91 -17.62
C GLU A 167 -19.48 -19.88 -17.97
N GLY A 168 -19.69 -19.07 -18.99
CA GLY A 168 -18.75 -18.02 -19.40
C GLY A 168 -18.58 -16.93 -18.33
N SER A 169 -19.64 -16.58 -17.59
CA SER A 169 -19.55 -15.68 -16.43
C SER A 169 -18.74 -16.27 -15.29
N VAL A 170 -18.83 -17.59 -15.07
CA VAL A 170 -17.99 -18.29 -14.07
C VAL A 170 -16.53 -18.31 -14.50
N GLU A 171 -16.25 -18.64 -15.76
CA GLU A 171 -14.89 -18.58 -16.32
C GLU A 171 -14.30 -17.16 -16.23
N THR A 172 -15.11 -16.15 -16.52
CA THR A 172 -14.70 -14.74 -16.38
C THR A 172 -14.44 -14.38 -14.92
N ALA A 173 -15.23 -14.88 -13.97
CA ALA A 173 -14.99 -14.62 -12.55
C ALA A 173 -13.75 -15.33 -12.00
N LEU A 174 -13.33 -16.43 -12.62
CA LEU A 174 -12.10 -17.17 -12.30
C LEU A 174 -10.84 -16.43 -12.76
N ASP A 175 -10.92 -15.60 -13.82
CA ASP A 175 -9.82 -14.77 -14.29
C ASP A 175 -9.50 -13.61 -13.32
N PRO A 176 -8.30 -13.55 -12.73
CA PRO A 176 -7.92 -12.45 -11.84
C PRO A 176 -8.01 -11.07 -12.48
N ALA A 177 -7.75 -10.93 -13.79
CA ALA A 177 -7.83 -9.64 -14.47
C ALA A 177 -9.28 -9.13 -14.54
N ALA A 178 -10.22 -10.01 -14.89
CA ALA A 178 -11.64 -9.72 -14.85
C ALA A 178 -12.16 -9.47 -13.42
N SER A 179 -11.66 -10.21 -12.42
CA SER A 179 -11.95 -9.97 -11.00
C SER A 179 -11.48 -8.59 -10.51
N VAL A 180 -10.33 -8.11 -11.00
CA VAL A 180 -9.88 -6.73 -10.75
C VAL A 180 -10.78 -5.73 -11.46
N ALA A 181 -11.13 -5.98 -12.72
CA ALA A 181 -11.95 -5.07 -13.52
C ALA A 181 -13.37 -4.89 -12.97
N SER A 182 -13.97 -5.94 -12.40
CA SER A 182 -15.33 -5.88 -11.83
C SER A 182 -15.40 -5.08 -10.52
N ARG A 183 -14.28 -4.87 -9.84
CA ARG A 183 -14.20 -4.08 -8.60
C ARG A 183 -14.06 -2.58 -8.92
N ASP A 184 -15.07 -2.04 -9.57
CA ASP A 184 -15.14 -0.69 -10.15
C ASP A 184 -15.68 0.40 -9.20
N SER A 185 -16.02 0.03 -7.97
CA SER A 185 -16.42 0.99 -6.94
C SER A 185 -15.33 2.04 -6.66
N ARG A 186 -15.71 3.22 -6.15
CA ARG A 186 -14.77 4.30 -5.84
C ARG A 186 -13.67 3.80 -4.88
N GLY A 187 -12.42 3.83 -5.35
CA GLY A 187 -11.25 3.36 -4.59
C GLY A 187 -10.91 1.88 -4.80
N GLY A 188 -11.67 1.18 -5.65
CA GLY A 188 -11.37 -0.18 -6.09
C GLY A 188 -10.17 -0.27 -7.04
N PRO A 189 -9.70 -1.49 -7.33
CA PRO A 189 -8.52 -1.75 -8.14
C PRO A 189 -8.76 -1.69 -9.65
N ALA A 190 -10.01 -1.54 -10.12
CA ALA A 190 -10.30 -1.42 -11.54
C ALA A 190 -9.52 -0.26 -12.18
N ALA A 191 -9.05 -0.45 -13.42
CA ALA A 191 -8.13 0.47 -14.07
C ALA A 191 -8.66 1.92 -14.14
N GLU A 192 -9.97 2.10 -14.38
CA GLU A 192 -10.62 3.41 -14.40
C GLU A 192 -10.58 4.09 -13.02
N GLN A 193 -10.79 3.33 -11.94
CA GLN A 193 -10.76 3.85 -10.57
C GLN A 193 -9.35 4.20 -10.10
N VAL A 194 -8.36 3.38 -10.49
CA VAL A 194 -6.94 3.68 -10.25
C VAL A 194 -6.53 4.93 -11.01
N THR A 195 -6.92 5.04 -12.29
CA THR A 195 -6.65 6.24 -13.12
C THR A 195 -7.27 7.50 -12.51
N ALA A 196 -8.51 7.41 -12.05
CA ALA A 196 -9.18 8.51 -11.35
C ALA A 196 -8.50 8.86 -10.02
N SER A 197 -7.98 7.87 -9.30
CA SER A 197 -7.23 8.07 -8.05
C SER A 197 -5.88 8.75 -8.29
N ILE A 198 -5.14 8.34 -9.33
CA ILE A 198 -3.89 8.99 -9.76
C ILE A 198 -4.16 10.45 -10.15
N SER A 199 -5.25 10.72 -10.87
CA SER A 199 -5.61 12.08 -11.27
C SER A 199 -5.85 12.98 -10.06
N ARG A 200 -6.64 12.52 -9.09
CA ARG A 200 -6.86 13.25 -7.82
C ARG A 200 -5.56 13.46 -7.05
N ALA A 201 -4.69 12.44 -6.96
CA ALA A 201 -3.42 12.55 -6.28
C ALA A 201 -2.50 13.61 -6.93
N ARG A 202 -2.52 13.72 -8.27
CA ARG A 202 -1.77 14.75 -9.00
C ARG A 202 -2.33 16.16 -8.74
N GLU A 203 -3.65 16.31 -8.67
CA GLU A 203 -4.28 17.59 -8.32
C GLU A 203 -3.93 18.02 -6.89
N THR A 204 -3.99 17.11 -5.93
CA THR A 204 -3.54 17.37 -4.55
C THR A 204 -2.07 17.76 -4.53
N LEU A 205 -1.20 17.02 -5.21
CA LEU A 205 0.23 17.31 -5.28
C LEU A 205 0.52 18.70 -5.88
N ALA A 206 -0.21 19.10 -6.92
CA ALA A 206 -0.08 20.43 -7.50
C ALA A 206 -0.47 21.52 -6.49
N THR A 207 -1.60 21.33 -5.80
CA THR A 207 -2.07 22.24 -4.75
C THR A 207 -1.05 22.37 -3.62
N ASP A 208 -0.54 21.24 -3.10
CA ASP A 208 0.46 21.22 -2.04
C ASP A 208 1.77 21.90 -2.47
N SER A 209 2.16 21.75 -3.74
CA SER A 209 3.36 22.37 -4.31
C SER A 209 3.22 23.89 -4.45
N ASP A 210 2.05 24.37 -4.89
CA ASP A 210 1.73 25.80 -4.98
C ASP A 210 1.72 26.43 -3.58
N ASP A 211 1.06 25.77 -2.61
CA ASP A 211 1.00 26.22 -1.23
C ASP A 211 2.39 26.29 -0.59
N LEU A 212 3.24 25.29 -0.82
CA LEU A 212 4.62 25.27 -0.36
C LEU A 212 5.45 26.39 -0.99
N THR A 213 5.29 26.62 -2.29
CA THR A 213 5.99 27.68 -3.04
C THR A 213 5.61 29.05 -2.51
N ALA A 214 4.31 29.34 -2.40
CA ALA A 214 3.82 30.60 -1.85
C ALA A 214 4.30 30.82 -0.41
N ARG A 215 4.42 29.74 0.39
CA ARG A 215 4.94 29.84 1.76
C ARG A 215 6.43 30.16 1.80
N ARG A 216 7.22 29.60 0.88
CA ARG A 216 8.65 29.91 0.72
C ARG A 216 8.88 31.35 0.26
N GLU A 217 8.10 31.82 -0.70
CA GLU A 217 8.16 33.22 -1.18
C GLU A 217 7.86 34.20 -0.06
N ARG A 218 6.78 33.98 0.72
CA ARG A 218 6.47 34.83 1.90
C ARG A 218 7.61 34.89 2.91
N LEU A 219 8.32 33.77 3.12
CA LEU A 219 9.48 33.73 4.02
C LEU A 219 10.68 34.47 3.44
N ALA A 220 10.94 34.35 2.13
CA ALA A 220 12.00 35.07 1.44
C ALA A 220 11.76 36.58 1.48
N ASP A 221 10.54 37.04 1.15
CA ASP A 221 10.16 38.45 1.22
C ASP A 221 10.32 39.03 2.63
N ALA A 222 9.94 38.26 3.64
CA ALA A 222 10.10 38.66 5.04
C ALA A 222 11.58 38.79 5.43
N ALA A 223 12.44 37.87 4.97
CA ALA A 223 13.88 37.93 5.19
C ALA A 223 14.52 39.14 4.48
N GLU A 224 14.14 39.41 3.23
CA GLU A 224 14.63 40.59 2.49
C GLU A 224 14.19 41.90 3.15
N ARG A 225 12.95 41.98 3.64
CA ARG A 225 12.47 43.12 4.42
C ARG A 225 13.30 43.31 5.68
N LEU A 226 13.56 42.23 6.43
CA LEU A 226 14.40 42.29 7.62
C LEU A 226 15.79 42.82 7.29
N HIS A 227 16.44 42.29 6.25
CA HIS A 227 17.78 42.75 5.85
C HIS A 227 17.78 44.23 5.46
N ARG A 228 16.80 44.69 4.66
CA ARG A 228 16.69 46.10 4.28
C ARG A 228 16.53 47.05 5.47
N GLU A 229 15.72 46.66 6.45
CA GLU A 229 15.56 47.46 7.67
C GLU A 229 16.88 47.49 8.46
N VAL A 230 17.53 46.34 8.67
CA VAL A 230 18.81 46.26 9.39
C VAL A 230 19.89 47.11 8.70
N ASP A 231 20.02 47.00 7.38
CA ASP A 231 20.98 47.77 6.59
C ASP A 231 20.68 49.28 6.61
N GLY A 232 19.42 49.68 6.80
CA GLY A 232 19.03 51.08 6.98
C GLY A 232 19.34 51.65 8.36
N TYR A 233 19.58 50.80 9.36
CA TYR A 233 19.93 51.18 10.74
C TYR A 233 21.44 51.20 11.02
N VAL A 234 22.24 50.48 10.24
CA VAL A 234 23.71 50.39 10.35
C VAL A 234 24.38 51.43 9.45
#